data_AF-A0A2S5M3F0-F1
#
_entry.id   AF-A0A2S5M3F0-F1
#
_cell.length_a   1.000
_cell.length_b   1.000
_cell.length_c   1.000
_cell.angle_alpha   90.00
_cell.angle_beta   90.00
_cell.angle_gamma   90.00
#
_symmetry.space_group_name_H-M   'P 1'
#
loop_
_entity.id
_entity.type
_entity.pdbx_description
1 polymer ?
#
loop_
_entity_poly.entity_id
_entity_poly.type
_entity_poly.pdbx_seq_one_letter_code
_entity_poly.pdbx_strand_id
1 'polypeptide(L)'
;LYMQSLGGHAGPREYLDAQFTFENAEGRSKVLRSTLLGDTYYAAVEQQRRNGGESAVFAFVCLTDYNPRDAEGFVFGYKDMTEHMGPCESDCPEDILDLLTPTDRPYAIVWRARCRANAAARRSQATQKSAWSS
;
A
#
# COMPACT_ATOMS: atom_id res chain seq x y z
N LEU A 1 -4.67 15.24 2.06
CA LEU A 1 -5.69 15.64 3.06
C LEU A 1 -5.02 15.55 4.42
N TYR A 2 -5.11 16.59 5.27
CA TYR A 2 -4.60 16.54 6.65
C TYR A 2 -5.78 16.40 7.62
N MET A 3 -5.58 15.60 8.66
CA MET A 3 -6.61 15.12 9.56
C MET A 3 -6.20 15.39 11.01
N GLN A 4 -7.17 15.79 11.82
CA GLN A 4 -6.94 16.08 13.24
C GLN A 4 -7.08 14.86 14.17
N SER A 5 -7.49 13.73 13.60
CA SER A 5 -7.67 12.48 14.32
C SER A 5 -7.70 11.32 13.32
N LEU A 6 -7.31 10.13 13.78
CA LEU A 6 -7.49 8.87 13.04
C LEU A 6 -8.87 8.24 13.28
N GLY A 7 -9.84 8.98 13.83
CA GLY A 7 -11.22 8.49 13.96
C GLY A 7 -11.41 7.28 14.87
N GLY A 8 -10.50 7.06 15.82
CA GLY A 8 -10.53 5.91 16.74
C GLY A 8 -9.73 4.69 16.27
N HIS A 9 -9.11 4.73 15.08
CA HIS A 9 -8.20 3.69 14.61
C HIS A 9 -6.87 3.72 15.38
N ALA A 10 -6.27 2.54 15.60
CA ALA A 10 -5.06 2.39 16.40
C ALA A 10 -3.81 3.01 15.74
N GLY A 11 -3.85 3.26 14.44
CA GLY A 11 -2.75 3.90 13.71
C GLY A 11 -3.04 4.12 12.22
N PRO A 12 -2.11 4.77 11.49
CA PRO A 12 -2.28 5.09 10.07
C PRO A 12 -2.66 3.92 9.19
N ARG A 13 -2.07 2.74 9.41
CA ARG A 13 -2.36 1.54 8.65
C ARG A 13 -3.83 1.13 8.76
N GLU A 14 -4.35 1.05 9.98
CA GLU A 14 -5.74 0.63 10.21
C GLU A 14 -6.72 1.66 9.65
N TYR A 15 -6.41 2.95 9.81
CA TYR A 15 -7.18 4.01 9.17
C TYR A 15 -7.22 3.84 7.65
N LEU A 16 -6.08 3.60 7.00
CA LEU A 16 -6.02 3.39 5.54
C LEU A 16 -6.72 2.10 5.10
N ASP A 17 -6.63 1.03 5.89
CA ASP A 17 -7.35 -0.22 5.65
C ASP A 17 -8.87 0.02 5.61
N ALA A 18 -9.39 0.82 6.55
CA ALA A 18 -10.79 1.22 6.60
C ALA A 18 -11.15 2.18 5.46
N GLN A 19 -10.31 3.19 5.20
CA GLN A 19 -10.53 4.18 4.13
C GLN A 19 -10.64 3.55 2.74
N PHE A 20 -9.88 2.49 2.45
CA PHE A 20 -9.91 1.77 1.17
C PHE A 20 -10.83 0.53 1.18
N THR A 21 -11.55 0.28 2.28
CA THR A 21 -12.57 -0.77 2.38
C THR A 21 -13.95 -0.13 2.50
N PHE A 22 -14.68 -0.03 1.39
CA PHE A 22 -15.98 0.61 1.35
C PHE A 22 -16.88 0.00 0.28
N GLU A 23 -18.17 0.29 0.38
CA GLU A 23 -19.16 -0.01 -0.65
C GLU A 23 -20.00 1.26 -0.91
N ASN A 24 -20.17 1.62 -2.17
CA ASN A 24 -20.92 2.79 -2.58
C ASN A 24 -21.68 2.53 -3.90
N ALA A 25 -22.27 3.58 -4.48
CA ALA A 25 -23.04 3.47 -5.72
C ALA A 25 -22.21 3.01 -6.94
N GLU A 26 -20.90 3.23 -6.93
CA GLU A 26 -19.98 2.89 -8.03
C GLU A 26 -19.48 1.44 -7.93
N GLY A 27 -19.42 0.88 -6.73
CA GLY A 27 -19.01 -0.50 -6.50
C GLY A 27 -18.49 -0.75 -5.09
N ARG A 28 -17.68 -1.80 -4.98
CA ARG A 28 -17.08 -2.25 -3.73
C ARG A 28 -15.56 -2.23 -3.83
N SER A 29 -14.92 -1.77 -2.77
CA SER A 29 -13.48 -1.81 -2.55
C SER A 29 -13.19 -2.60 -1.28
N LYS A 30 -12.19 -3.48 -1.31
CA LYS A 30 -11.78 -4.26 -0.14
C LYS A 30 -10.27 -4.42 -0.10
N VAL A 31 -9.66 -4.01 1.01
CA VAL A 31 -8.25 -4.32 1.28
C VAL A 31 -8.12 -5.81 1.60
N LEU A 32 -7.33 -6.54 0.82
CA LEU A 32 -7.06 -7.96 1.01
C LEU A 32 -5.85 -8.20 1.91
N ARG A 33 -4.83 -7.34 1.73
CA ARG A 33 -3.60 -7.33 2.52
C ARG A 33 -2.98 -5.95 2.47
N SER A 34 -2.40 -5.54 3.58
CA SER A 34 -1.68 -4.28 3.68
C SER A 34 -0.44 -4.37 4.56
N THR A 35 0.42 -3.37 4.45
CA THR A 35 1.52 -3.12 5.37
C THR A 35 1.88 -1.64 5.39
N LEU A 36 2.46 -1.16 6.48
CA LEU A 36 3.05 0.18 6.58
C LEU A 36 4.54 0.00 6.87
N LEU A 37 5.38 0.38 5.91
CA LEU A 37 6.84 0.29 6.00
C LEU A 37 7.40 1.71 6.07
N GLY A 38 7.90 2.10 7.23
CA GLY A 38 8.28 3.49 7.49
C GLY A 38 7.08 4.41 7.30
N ASP A 39 7.17 5.33 6.34
CA ASP A 39 6.15 6.29 5.96
C ASP A 39 5.30 5.84 4.75
N THR A 40 5.52 4.62 4.24
CA THR A 40 4.84 4.15 3.03
C THR A 40 3.91 2.97 3.31
N TYR A 41 2.63 3.16 3.05
CA TYR A 41 1.62 2.12 3.09
C TYR A 41 1.49 1.44 1.73
N TYR A 42 1.44 0.11 1.73
CA TYR A 42 1.17 -0.72 0.56
C TYR A 42 -0.05 -1.59 0.83
N ALA A 43 -0.93 -1.74 -0.16
CA ALA A 43 -2.06 -2.65 -0.06
C ALA A 43 -2.45 -3.29 -1.38
N ALA A 44 -2.82 -4.57 -1.33
CA ALA A 44 -3.58 -5.22 -2.39
C ALA A 44 -5.06 -4.95 -2.15
N VAL A 45 -5.70 -4.30 -3.12
CA VAL A 45 -7.11 -3.89 -3.02
C VAL A 45 -7.89 -4.52 -4.15
N GLU A 46 -8.91 -5.28 -3.79
CA GLU A 46 -9.91 -5.80 -4.71
C GLU A 46 -10.95 -4.70 -4.97
N GLN A 47 -11.15 -4.35 -6.24
CA GLN A 47 -12.25 -3.49 -6.66
C GLN A 47 -13.18 -4.23 -7.61
N GLN A 48 -14.47 -4.21 -7.27
CA GLN A 48 -15.55 -4.73 -8.08
C GLN A 48 -16.48 -3.59 -8.49
N ARG A 49 -16.66 -3.40 -9.79
CA ARG A 49 -17.61 -2.40 -10.29
C ARG A 49 -19.05 -2.91 -10.18
N ARG A 50 -19.98 -2.03 -9.84
CA ARG A 50 -21.40 -2.38 -9.68
C ARG A 50 -22.07 -2.84 -10.98
N ASN A 51 -21.54 -2.44 -12.14
CA ASN A 51 -22.07 -2.80 -13.45
C ASN A 51 -21.74 -4.24 -13.90
N GLY A 52 -21.16 -5.07 -13.02
CA GLY A 52 -20.82 -6.45 -13.33
C GLY A 52 -19.54 -6.61 -14.16
N GLY A 53 -18.73 -5.55 -14.30
CA GLY A 53 -17.38 -5.68 -14.84
C GLY A 53 -16.51 -6.58 -13.96
N GLU A 54 -15.48 -7.18 -14.56
CA GLU A 54 -14.54 -8.05 -13.86
C GLU A 54 -13.90 -7.34 -12.66
N SER A 55 -13.89 -8.02 -11.52
CA SER A 55 -13.14 -7.57 -10.35
C SER A 55 -11.64 -7.66 -10.65
N ALA A 56 -10.88 -6.67 -10.18
CA ALA A 56 -9.43 -6.66 -10.29
C ALA A 56 -8.81 -6.36 -8.93
N VAL A 57 -7.68 -7.00 -8.66
CA VAL A 57 -6.83 -6.71 -7.51
C VAL A 57 -5.61 -5.95 -8.00
N PHE A 58 -5.42 -4.73 -7.50
CA PHE A 58 -4.28 -3.88 -7.82
C PHE A 58 -3.68 -3.28 -6.55
N ALA A 59 -2.48 -2.73 -6.67
CA ALA A 59 -1.80 -2.14 -5.52
C ALA A 59 -2.15 -0.66 -5.33
N PHE A 60 -2.53 -0.30 -4.10
CA PHE A 60 -2.46 1.06 -3.58
C PHE A 60 -1.13 1.28 -2.86
N VAL A 61 -0.58 2.49 -3.04
CA VAL A 61 0.60 3.00 -2.36
C VAL A 61 0.22 4.34 -1.75
N CYS A 62 0.38 4.51 -0.45
CA CYS A 62 0.15 5.79 0.20
C CYS A 62 1.42 6.27 0.90
N LEU A 63 1.83 7.50 0.59
CA LEU A 63 2.81 8.20 1.42
C LEU A 63 2.06 8.80 2.59
N THR A 64 2.58 8.57 3.78
CA THR A 64 1.96 8.95 5.03
C THR A 64 2.82 9.96 5.77
N ASP A 65 2.16 10.94 6.38
CA ASP A 65 2.74 11.85 7.33
C ASP A 65 1.95 11.69 8.63
N TYR A 66 2.61 11.22 9.69
CA TYR A 66 1.96 10.92 10.96
C TYR A 66 2.73 11.54 12.12
N ASN A 67 2.16 12.59 12.69
CA ASN A 67 2.70 13.30 13.84
C ASN A 67 1.62 13.49 14.92
N PRO A 68 1.45 12.55 15.85
CA PRO A 68 0.43 12.65 16.90
C PRO A 68 0.66 13.82 17.88
N ARG A 69 1.81 14.51 17.80
CA ARG A 69 2.16 15.68 18.63
C ARG A 69 2.17 16.99 17.85
N ASP A 70 1.55 17.01 16.66
CA ASP A 70 1.49 18.21 15.85
C ASP A 70 0.81 19.36 16.62
N ALA A 71 1.46 20.53 16.64
CA ALA A 71 1.04 21.66 17.46
C ALA A 71 -0.27 22.32 16.98
N GLU A 72 -0.56 22.21 15.69
CA GLU A 72 -1.81 22.69 15.07
C GLU A 72 -2.88 21.60 15.01
N GLY A 73 -2.53 20.41 15.51
CA GLY A 73 -3.41 19.25 15.57
C GLY A 73 -3.52 18.51 14.25
N PHE A 74 -2.70 18.76 13.22
CA PHE A 74 -2.73 18.01 11.96
C PHE A 74 -1.99 16.68 12.08
N VAL A 75 -2.57 15.77 12.85
CA VAL A 75 -1.88 14.55 13.30
C VAL A 75 -1.61 13.53 12.20
N PHE A 76 -2.35 13.56 11.09
CA PHE A 76 -2.19 12.59 10.02
C PHE A 76 -2.52 13.17 8.64
N GLY A 77 -1.71 12.83 7.64
CA GLY A 77 -2.01 13.08 6.24
C GLY A 77 -1.52 11.93 5.36
N TYR A 78 -2.13 11.79 4.20
CA TYR A 78 -1.65 10.86 3.19
C TYR A 78 -1.89 11.36 1.76
N LYS A 79 -1.09 10.81 0.85
CA LYS A 79 -1.27 10.90 -0.60
C LYS A 79 -1.30 9.50 -1.17
N ASP A 80 -2.41 9.12 -1.76
CA ASP A 80 -2.60 7.83 -2.41
C ASP A 80 -2.21 7.87 -3.89
N MET A 81 -1.66 6.74 -4.35
CA MET A 81 -1.32 6.45 -5.72
C MET A 81 -1.63 4.97 -5.97
N THR A 82 -1.89 4.61 -7.22
CA THR A 82 -1.96 3.20 -7.62
C THR A 82 -0.67 2.80 -8.31
N GLU A 83 -0.39 1.50 -8.40
CA GLU A 83 0.74 0.98 -9.19
C GLU A 83 0.75 1.47 -10.64
N HIS A 84 -0.41 1.84 -11.18
CA HIS A 84 -0.55 2.37 -12.54
C HIS A 84 0.10 3.74 -12.73
N MET A 85 0.38 4.45 -11.64
CA MET A 85 1.10 5.72 -11.65
C MET A 85 2.62 5.54 -11.56
N GLY A 86 3.11 4.32 -11.37
CA GLY A 86 4.53 4.02 -11.24
C GLY A 86 5.23 4.73 -10.06
N PRO A 87 4.69 4.67 -8.83
CA PRO A 87 5.22 5.43 -7.68
C PRO A 87 6.68 5.09 -7.41
N CYS A 88 7.49 6.05 -6.94
CA CYS A 88 8.92 5.82 -6.72
C CYS A 88 9.15 4.75 -5.65
N GLU A 89 8.35 4.79 -4.59
CA GLU A 89 8.38 3.91 -3.45
C GLU A 89 8.03 2.49 -3.90
N SER A 90 9.00 1.59 -3.74
CA SER A 90 8.97 0.26 -4.35
C SER A 90 9.49 -0.81 -3.39
N ASP A 91 9.12 -0.68 -2.12
CA ASP A 91 9.45 -1.66 -1.09
C ASP A 91 8.27 -2.58 -0.73
N CYS A 92 7.24 -2.57 -1.58
CA CYS A 92 6.06 -3.42 -1.45
C CYS A 92 6.46 -4.90 -1.25
N PRO A 93 6.02 -5.55 -0.17
CA PRO A 93 6.28 -6.96 0.09
C PRO A 93 5.76 -7.91 -0.98
N GLU A 94 6.47 -9.03 -1.18
CA GLU A 94 6.13 -10.03 -2.20
C GLU A 94 4.73 -10.62 -2.01
N ASP A 95 4.29 -10.81 -0.77
CA ASP A 95 2.97 -11.37 -0.46
C ASP A 95 1.79 -10.45 -0.81
N ILE A 96 2.02 -9.13 -0.91
CA ILE A 96 1.06 -8.18 -1.50
C ILE A 96 1.09 -8.30 -3.03
N LEU A 97 2.27 -8.35 -3.62
CA LEU A 97 2.43 -8.45 -5.08
C LEU A 97 1.84 -9.73 -5.66
N ASP A 98 1.87 -10.82 -4.91
CA ASP A 98 1.35 -12.13 -5.31
C ASP A 98 -0.19 -12.20 -5.35
N LEU A 99 -0.88 -11.25 -4.70
CA LEU A 99 -2.33 -11.13 -4.75
C LEU A 99 -2.84 -10.35 -5.97
N LEU A 100 -1.94 -9.64 -6.67
CA LEU A 100 -2.36 -8.69 -7.70
C LEU A 100 -2.72 -9.41 -9.00
N THR A 101 -3.87 -9.04 -9.57
CA THR A 101 -4.31 -9.53 -10.88
C THR A 101 -3.26 -9.18 -11.95
N PRO A 102 -2.99 -10.07 -12.92
CA PRO A 102 -2.15 -9.75 -14.07
C PRO A 102 -2.61 -8.45 -14.76
N THR A 103 -1.66 -7.66 -15.27
CA THR A 103 -1.95 -6.37 -15.90
C THR A 103 -1.02 -6.13 -17.08
N ASP A 104 -1.53 -5.43 -18.09
CA ASP A 104 -0.80 -4.96 -19.28
C ASP A 104 -0.29 -3.51 -19.12
N ARG A 105 -0.58 -2.85 -17.99
CA ARG A 105 -0.22 -1.45 -17.76
C ARG A 105 1.29 -1.34 -17.54
N PRO A 106 2.04 -0.62 -18.42
CA PRO A 106 3.49 -0.65 -18.41
C PRO A 106 4.09 -0.14 -17.10
N TYR A 107 3.54 0.94 -16.53
CA TYR A 107 4.02 1.48 -15.26
C TYR A 107 3.80 0.52 -14.08
N ALA A 108 2.69 -0.21 -14.06
CA ALA A 108 2.41 -1.20 -13.03
C ALA A 108 3.39 -2.38 -13.14
N ILE A 109 3.62 -2.89 -14.36
CA ILE A 109 4.58 -3.97 -14.62
C ILE A 109 5.98 -3.58 -14.14
N VAL A 110 6.45 -2.39 -14.52
CA VAL A 110 7.78 -1.89 -14.11
C VAL A 110 7.87 -1.69 -12.60
N TRP A 111 6.82 -1.14 -11.98
CA TRP A 111 6.78 -0.95 -10.54
C TRP A 111 6.82 -2.28 -9.78
N ARG A 112 5.99 -3.26 -10.16
CA ARG A 112 5.99 -4.61 -9.56
C ARG A 112 7.36 -5.28 -9.67
N ALA A 113 8.01 -5.17 -10.83
CA ALA A 113 9.35 -5.72 -11.04
C ALA A 113 10.39 -5.07 -10.11
N ARG A 114 10.34 -3.74 -9.94
CA ARG A 114 11.23 -3.02 -9.01
C ARG A 114 10.99 -3.46 -7.56
N CYS A 115 9.73 -3.64 -7.15
CA CYS A 115 9.40 -4.15 -5.81
C CYS A 115 9.99 -5.54 -5.55
N ARG A 116 9.85 -6.47 -6.50
CA ARG A 116 10.43 -7.82 -6.38
C ARG A 116 11.96 -7.78 -6.32
N ALA A 117 12.60 -6.95 -7.13
CA ALA A 117 14.06 -6.78 -7.10
C ALA A 117 14.55 -6.26 -5.73
N ASN A 118 13.88 -5.25 -5.17
CA ASN A 118 14.20 -4.71 -3.85
C ASN A 118 13.99 -5.74 -2.74
N ALA A 119 12.91 -6.54 -2.80
CA ALA A 119 12.66 -7.62 -1.85
C ALA A 119 13.75 -8.69 -1.89
N ALA A 120 14.17 -9.11 -3.09
CA ALA A 120 15.28 -10.05 -3.26
C ALA A 120 16.60 -9.50 -2.68
N ALA A 121 16.92 -8.23 -2.97
CA ALA A 121 18.12 -7.58 -2.43
C ALA A 121 18.13 -7.53 -0.90
N ARG A 122 16.99 -7.19 -0.26
CA ARG A 122 16.84 -7.21 1.20
C ARG A 122 17.05 -8.61 1.79
N ARG A 123 16.49 -9.64 1.16
CA ARG A 123 16.69 -11.04 1.59
C ARG A 123 18.16 -11.42 1.56
N SER A 124 18.87 -11.12 0.47
CA SER A 124 20.30 -11.38 0.34
C SER A 124 21.13 -10.67 1.42
N GLN A 125 20.83 -9.40 1.71
CA GLN A 125 21.50 -8.65 2.77
C GLN A 125 21.24 -9.22 4.17
N ALA A 126 20.00 -9.66 4.44
CA ALA A 126 19.66 -10.29 5.71
C ALA A 126 20.43 -11.60 5.93
N THR A 127 20.51 -12.46 4.90
CA THR A 127 21.29 -13.70 4.93
C THR A 127 22.79 -13.44 5.17
N GLN A 128 23.34 -12.40 4.53
CA GLN A 128 24.75 -12.04 4.73
C GLN A 128 25.01 -11.58 6.17
N LYS A 129 24.13 -10.75 6.74
CA LYS A 129 24.26 -10.27 8.13
C LYS A 129 24.15 -11.40 9.15
N SER A 130 23.23 -12.35 8.95
CA SER A 130 23.12 -13.51 9.84
C SER A 130 24.37 -14.38 9.81
N ALA A 131 24.98 -14.56 8.64
CA ALA A 131 26.21 -15.33 8.49
C ALA A 131 27.44 -14.66 9.14
N TRP A 132 27.49 -13.32 9.19
CA TRP A 132 28.57 -12.58 9.87
C TRP A 132 28.41 -12.50 11.39
N SER A 133 27.18 -12.70 11.88
CA SER A 133 26.86 -12.61 13.32
C SER A 133 26.86 -13.98 14.03
N SER A 134 27.25 -15.05 13.32
CA SER A 134 27.34 -16.44 13.81
C SER A 134 28.80 -16.90 13.84
#